data_AF-A0A2V8WU86-F1
#
_entry.id   AF-A0A2V8WU86-F1
#
_cell.length_a   1.000
_cell.length_b   1.000
_cell.length_c   1.000
_cell.angle_alpha   90.00
_cell.angle_beta   90.00
_cell.angle_gamma   90.00
#
_symmetry.space_group_name_H-M   'P 1'
#
loop_
_entity.id
_entity.type
_entity.pdbx_description
1 polymer ?
#
loop_
_entity_poly.entity_id
_entity_poly.type
_entity_poly.pdbx_seq_one_letter_code
_entity_poly.pdbx_strand_id
1 'polypeptide(L)'
;MSYTVAKGNQRVDPDQVRETDGAPAHVIDMRSDTVTRPTAEMRRAMAEAEVGDDVYGEDPTVNRLEKRAAEMFGKEAALFVPTGCMGNLIAIK
;
A
#
# COMPACT_ATOMS: atom_id res chain seq x y z
N MET A 1 15.33 2.15 10.84
CA MET A 1 16.24 2.25 9.67
C MET A 1 16.19 3.69 9.19
N SER A 2 17.11 4.53 9.70
CA SER A 2 17.14 5.97 9.46
C SER A 2 17.87 6.26 8.14
N TYR A 3 17.24 7.04 7.26
CA TYR A 3 17.90 7.54 6.06
C TYR A 3 18.65 8.83 6.40
N THR A 4 19.92 8.91 6.00
CA THR A 4 20.78 10.09 6.16
C THR A 4 20.63 10.97 4.92
N VAL A 5 20.16 12.21 5.07
CA VAL A 5 20.29 13.24 4.02
C VAL A 5 21.48 14.12 4.39
N ALA A 6 22.41 14.24 3.43
CA ALA A 6 23.69 14.90 3.55
C ALA A 6 23.56 16.41 3.86
N LYS A 7 23.58 16.78 5.13
CA LYS A 7 24.15 18.05 5.63
C LYS A 7 24.62 17.87 7.06
N GLY A 8 25.91 17.58 7.22
CA GLY A 8 26.57 17.62 8.52
C GLY A 8 26.18 16.47 9.46
N ASN A 9 27.15 15.98 10.21
CA ASN A 9 27.06 14.80 11.04
C ASN A 9 26.26 15.03 12.35
N GLN A 10 25.10 15.67 12.29
CA GLN A 10 24.24 15.91 13.45
C GLN A 10 23.04 14.97 13.41
N ARG A 11 22.89 14.15 14.46
CA ARG A 11 21.67 13.39 14.72
C ARG A 11 20.55 14.39 14.99
N VAL A 12 19.61 14.51 14.07
CA VAL A 12 18.39 15.30 14.28
C VAL A 12 17.43 14.43 15.10
N ASP A 13 17.02 14.95 16.25
CA ASP A 13 15.99 14.35 17.09
C ASP A 13 14.66 14.30 16.30
N PRO A 14 13.94 13.16 16.28
CA PRO A 14 12.65 13.05 15.58
C PRO A 14 11.60 14.07 16.04
N ASP A 15 11.74 14.63 17.24
CA ASP A 15 10.84 15.65 17.78
C ASP A 15 11.24 17.09 17.34
N GLN A 16 12.34 17.25 16.59
CA GLN A 16 12.83 18.54 16.09
C GLN A 16 12.56 18.80 14.60
N VAL A 17 11.61 18.09 14.01
CA VAL A 17 11.04 18.49 12.71
C VAL A 17 10.25 19.78 12.93
N ARG A 18 10.82 20.92 12.54
CA ARG A 18 10.16 22.22 12.63
C ARG A 18 8.81 22.16 11.94
N GLU A 19 7.73 22.41 12.70
CA GLU A 19 6.42 22.74 12.14
C GLU A 19 6.58 24.01 11.31
N THR A 20 6.46 23.89 10.00
CA THR A 20 6.35 25.04 9.10
C THR A 20 4.93 25.56 9.19
N ASP A 21 4.78 26.85 9.49
CA ASP A 21 3.53 27.59 9.57
C ASP A 21 2.53 27.18 8.46
N GLY A 22 1.44 26.53 8.85
CA GLY A 22 0.14 26.55 8.16
C GLY A 22 0.02 25.93 6.75
N ALA A 23 1.10 25.49 6.12
CA ALA A 23 1.07 24.77 4.84
C ALA A 23 1.80 23.43 4.98
N PRO A 24 1.22 22.30 4.52
CA PRO A 24 1.89 21.01 4.65
C PRO A 24 3.20 21.08 3.88
N ALA A 25 4.34 20.90 4.58
CA ALA A 25 5.63 20.75 3.95
C ALA A 25 5.51 19.63 2.91
N HIS A 26 5.68 19.96 1.62
CA HIS A 26 5.70 18.97 0.55
C HIS A 26 7.00 18.15 0.68
N VAL A 27 6.92 17.06 1.46
CA VAL A 27 8.01 16.11 1.61
C VAL A 27 8.15 15.33 0.31
N ILE A 28 9.28 15.50 -0.37
CA ILE A 28 9.66 14.70 -1.54
C ILE A 28 10.36 13.43 -1.01
N ASP A 29 9.62 12.33 -0.96
CA ASP A 29 10.12 11.02 -0.50
C ASP A 29 10.43 10.11 -1.68
N MET A 30 11.73 9.89 -1.95
CA MET A 30 12.22 9.06 -3.07
C MET A 30 12.76 7.69 -2.63
N ARG A 31 12.45 7.24 -1.40
CA ARG A 31 13.00 5.98 -0.87
C ARG A 31 12.49 4.74 -1.61
N SER A 32 11.20 4.74 -1.96
CA SER A 32 10.50 3.68 -2.70
C SER A 32 9.08 4.15 -3.00
N ASP A 33 8.47 3.62 -4.07
CA ASP A 33 7.04 3.70 -4.37
C ASP A 33 6.12 3.11 -3.27
N THR A 34 6.62 2.26 -2.38
CA THR A 34 5.85 1.72 -1.25
C THR A 34 5.39 2.77 -0.24
N VAL A 35 5.95 3.99 -0.28
CA VAL A 35 5.52 5.11 0.58
C VAL A 35 4.24 5.80 0.09
N THR A 36 3.71 5.38 -1.06
CA THR A 36 2.49 5.94 -1.65
C THR A 36 1.31 5.85 -0.69
N ARG A 37 0.51 6.91 -0.62
CA ARG A 37 -0.71 6.97 0.21
C ARG A 37 -1.95 6.89 -0.69
N PRO A 38 -3.05 6.24 -0.25
CA PRO A 38 -4.27 6.19 -1.05
C PRO A 38 -4.79 7.62 -1.30
N THR A 39 -5.39 7.84 -2.47
CA THR A 39 -6.10 9.10 -2.77
C THR A 39 -7.40 9.20 -1.99
N ALA A 40 -8.07 10.35 -2.03
CA ALA A 40 -9.39 10.51 -1.42
C ALA A 40 -10.43 9.58 -2.09
N GLU A 41 -10.38 9.44 -3.41
CA GLU A 41 -11.25 8.55 -4.17
C GLU A 41 -11.02 7.08 -3.81
N MET A 42 -9.76 6.64 -3.68
CA MET A 42 -9.44 5.29 -3.23
C MET A 42 -9.98 5.03 -1.82
N ARG A 43 -9.80 5.98 -0.88
CA ARG A 43 -10.36 5.86 0.48
C ARG A 43 -11.88 5.73 0.47
N ARG A 44 -12.55 6.51 -0.39
CA ARG A 44 -14.01 6.43 -0.55
C ARG A 44 -14.44 5.07 -1.10
N ALA A 45 -13.79 4.60 -2.16
CA ALA A 45 -14.07 3.28 -2.74
C ALA A 45 -13.85 2.14 -1.74
N MET A 46 -12.82 2.23 -0.89
CA MET A 46 -12.59 1.27 0.19
C MET A 46 -13.70 1.30 1.25
N ALA A 47 -14.15 2.51 1.64
CA ALA A 47 -15.20 2.67 2.65
C ALA A 47 -16.59 2.23 2.16
N GLU A 48 -16.85 2.35 0.86
CA GLU A 48 -18.12 2.01 0.23
C GLU A 48 -18.14 0.55 -0.31
N ALA A 49 -17.05 -0.20 -0.21
CA ALA A 49 -16.97 -1.55 -0.72
C ALA A 49 -17.87 -2.52 0.07
N GLU A 50 -18.62 -3.36 -0.66
CA GLU A 50 -19.27 -4.54 -0.07
C GLU A 50 -18.21 -5.54 0.36
N VAL A 51 -18.29 -6.01 1.59
CA VAL A 51 -17.33 -6.94 2.22
C VAL A 51 -18.05 -8.17 2.76
N GLY A 52 -17.32 -9.27 2.87
CA GLY A 52 -17.82 -10.54 3.39
C GLY A 52 -16.70 -11.33 4.06
N ASP A 53 -16.94 -12.62 4.30
CA ASP A 53 -15.91 -13.53 4.80
C ASP A 53 -15.16 -14.17 3.62
N ASP A 54 -13.92 -13.73 3.43
CA ASP A 54 -13.05 -14.21 2.36
C ASP A 54 -12.64 -15.70 2.51
N VAL A 55 -12.58 -16.22 3.75
CA VAL A 55 -12.23 -17.64 3.99
C VAL A 55 -13.32 -18.55 3.43
N TYR A 56 -14.58 -18.12 3.49
CA TYR A 56 -15.71 -18.82 2.89
C TYR A 56 -15.98 -18.40 1.44
N GLY A 57 -15.21 -17.48 0.87
CA GLY A 57 -15.39 -16.97 -0.50
C GLY A 57 -16.60 -16.04 -0.65
N GLU A 58 -17.09 -15.46 0.45
CA GLU A 58 -18.29 -14.64 0.50
C GLU A 58 -17.98 -13.14 0.35
N ASP A 59 -16.72 -12.73 0.19
CA ASP A 59 -16.35 -11.33 -0.06
C ASP A 59 -16.49 -10.95 -1.55
N PRO A 60 -17.51 -10.16 -1.94
CA PRO A 60 -17.74 -9.82 -3.34
C PRO A 60 -16.68 -8.89 -3.92
N THR A 61 -15.98 -8.11 -3.08
CA THR A 61 -14.95 -7.18 -3.53
C THR A 61 -13.63 -7.89 -3.82
N VAL A 62 -13.23 -8.85 -2.97
CA VAL A 62 -12.07 -9.71 -3.23
C VAL A 62 -12.30 -10.56 -4.48
N ASN A 63 -13.44 -11.25 -4.57
CA ASN A 63 -13.82 -12.06 -5.73
C ASN A 63 -13.75 -11.26 -7.05
N ARG A 64 -14.23 -10.01 -7.04
CA ARG A 64 -14.18 -9.13 -8.22
C ARG A 64 -12.75 -8.71 -8.56
N LEU A 65 -11.90 -8.44 -7.57
CA LEU A 65 -10.49 -8.09 -7.78
C LEU A 65 -9.73 -9.25 -8.43
N GLU A 66 -9.88 -10.46 -7.89
CA GLU A 66 -9.21 -11.66 -8.38
C GLU A 66 -9.67 -12.03 -9.79
N LYS A 67 -10.98 -12.01 -10.05
CA LYS A 67 -11.52 -12.25 -11.39
C LYS A 67 -10.94 -11.27 -12.41
N ARG A 68 -10.91 -9.98 -12.07
CA ARG A 68 -10.34 -8.94 -12.93
C ARG A 68 -8.85 -9.17 -13.18
N ALA A 69 -8.09 -9.57 -12.17
CA ALA A 69 -6.68 -9.89 -12.32
C ALA A 69 -6.46 -11.10 -13.23
N ALA A 70 -7.22 -12.18 -13.04
CA ALA A 70 -7.18 -13.38 -13.87
C ALA A 70 -7.47 -13.05 -15.34
N GLU A 71 -8.52 -12.26 -15.61
CA GLU A 71 -8.87 -11.77 -16.95
C GLU A 71 -7.75 -10.91 -17.56
N MET A 72 -7.20 -9.98 -16.79
CA MET A 72 -6.14 -9.06 -17.26
C MET A 72 -4.87 -9.80 -17.69
N PHE A 73 -4.52 -10.89 -17.00
CA PHE A 73 -3.31 -11.67 -17.28
C PHE A 73 -3.57 -12.95 -18.11
N GLY A 74 -4.81 -13.19 -18.55
CA GLY A 74 -5.19 -14.36 -19.32
C GLY A 74 -4.95 -15.68 -18.57
N LYS A 75 -5.29 -15.71 -17.27
CA LYS A 75 -5.15 -16.87 -16.38
C LYS A 75 -6.52 -17.36 -15.94
N GLU A 76 -6.58 -18.61 -15.49
CA GLU A 76 -7.83 -19.24 -15.03
C GLU A 76 -8.32 -18.65 -13.70
N ALA A 77 -7.39 -18.29 -12.82
CA ALA A 77 -7.68 -17.75 -11.49
C ALA A 77 -6.57 -16.80 -11.01
N ALA A 78 -6.86 -16.02 -9.98
CA ALA A 78 -5.92 -15.21 -9.22
C ALA A 78 -6.26 -15.31 -7.73
N LEU A 79 -5.32 -14.90 -6.86
CA LEU A 79 -5.49 -14.91 -5.41
C LEU A 79 -4.97 -13.59 -4.82
N PHE A 80 -5.79 -12.93 -4.00
CA PHE A 80 -5.39 -11.76 -3.24
C PHE A 80 -4.61 -12.19 -1.99
N VAL A 81 -3.47 -11.55 -1.75
CA VAL A 81 -2.62 -11.83 -0.58
C VAL A 81 -2.15 -10.52 0.05
N PRO A 82 -1.89 -10.49 1.37
CA PRO A 82 -1.52 -9.26 2.07
C PRO A 82 -0.20 -8.63 1.61
N THR A 83 0.74 -9.43 1.08
CA THR A 83 2.06 -8.94 0.65
C THR A 83 2.58 -9.70 -0.57
N GLY A 84 3.44 -9.06 -1.36
CA GLY A 84 4.15 -9.72 -2.45
C GLY A 84 5.07 -10.86 -1.99
N CYS A 85 5.67 -10.75 -0.79
CA CYS A 85 6.48 -11.81 -0.22
C CYS A 85 5.66 -13.09 0.03
N MET A 86 4.44 -12.96 0.55
CA MET A 86 3.53 -14.10 0.74
C MET A 86 3.13 -14.72 -0.60
N GLY A 87 2.81 -13.89 -1.60
CA GLY A 87 2.48 -14.37 -2.95
C GLY A 87 3.60 -15.21 -3.55
N ASN A 88 4.84 -14.73 -3.48
CA ASN A 88 6.00 -15.49 -3.95
C ASN A 88 6.22 -16.78 -3.16
N LEU A 89 6.04 -16.75 -1.83
CA LEU A 89 6.20 -17.94 -1.00
C LEU A 89 5.17 -19.02 -1.34
N ILE A 90 3.90 -18.65 -1.53
CA ILE A 90 2.83 -19.58 -1.93
C ILE A 90 3.09 -20.13 -3.33
N ALA A 91 3.55 -19.31 -4.27
CA ALA A 91 3.82 -19.74 -5.64
C ALA A 91 4.94 -20.78 -5.77
N ILE A 92 5.84 -20.85 -4.78
CA ILE A 92 7.01 -21.75 -4.80
C ILE A 92 6.82 -22.98 -3.89
N LYS A 93 5.97 -22.89 -2.85
CA LYS A 93 5.73 -23.98 -1.91
C LYS A 93 4.81 -25.03 -2.47
#